data_AF-S4RQ93-F1
#
_entry.id   AF-S4RQ93-F1
#
_cell.length_a   1.000
_cell.length_b   1.000
_cell.length_c   1.000
_cell.angle_alpha   90.00
_cell.angle_beta   90.00
_cell.angle_gamma   90.00
#
_symmetry.space_group_name_H-M   'P 1'
#
loop_
_entity.id
_entity.type
_entity.pdbx_description
1 polymer ?
#
loop_
_entity_poly.entity_id
_entity_poly.type
_entity_poly.pdbx_seq_one_letter_code
_entity_poly.pdbx_strand_id
1 'polypeptide(L)'
;MAVPASRSSPSPLLLRPPRRLLLLVVVLLLSSASLVHGGGKTLVLLDNHAIKDTHSVFLSSLADRGFELTYKTADDPSLSLIKYGEFLYDHLIIFSPSVEDFGGNINVETITSFIDGGGNVLVAASSDIGDPIRDLGSECGIEFDEEKTAVIDHHSYDISDEGEHTLVVADADNLIKVPMVVGVPSGNPILFRIASSMVADPENALVLDILTGSSTTYSFFPDKPVTQYPHAVGKNTLLIAGLQGRNNARVIFSGSLDFFSNAAFNSPVQKSTPGSKRFSKAGNEELAIALSRWVFKEEGVLRVGDAKHHRVGEADPPAAYTVTDLVEFSIVIEKLEEGKWVPYNGKDVQLEFVRIDPFVRTFLKRSGNRYSTQFTLPDVYGVFQFKIDYNRLGYTHLYSTTQVSVRPLQHTQYERFIPSAYPYYASSFSMMLGVFLFSLVFLHYREKEKSE
;
A
#
# COMPACT_ATOMS: atom_id res chain seq x y z
N MET A 1 17.85 58.69 -78.02
CA MET A 1 18.33 57.35 -78.42
C MET A 1 18.15 56.43 -77.22
N ALA A 2 17.52 55.27 -77.43
CA ALA A 2 16.99 54.31 -76.44
C ALA A 2 17.97 53.94 -75.29
N VAL A 3 17.53 53.55 -74.08
CA VAL A 3 16.90 52.26 -73.70
C VAL A 3 16.26 52.38 -72.29
N PRO A 4 15.13 51.70 -71.98
CA PRO A 4 14.48 51.73 -70.67
C PRO A 4 14.99 50.64 -69.71
N ALA A 5 14.99 50.95 -68.40
CA ALA A 5 15.38 50.02 -67.33
C ALA A 5 14.24 49.03 -67.00
N SER A 6 14.53 47.73 -67.07
CA SER A 6 13.62 46.65 -66.73
C SER A 6 13.69 46.30 -65.23
N ARG A 7 12.52 46.16 -64.62
CA ARG A 7 12.30 45.58 -63.28
C ARG A 7 12.43 44.06 -63.35
N SER A 8 13.16 43.46 -62.41
CA SER A 8 13.07 42.03 -62.09
C SER A 8 12.66 41.84 -60.63
N SER A 9 11.60 41.07 -60.43
CA SER A 9 11.11 40.57 -59.14
C SER A 9 11.97 39.40 -58.65
N PRO A 10 12.21 39.23 -57.32
CA PRO A 10 12.80 38.01 -56.81
C PRO A 10 11.74 36.99 -56.40
N SER A 11 12.01 35.74 -56.77
CA SER A 11 11.28 34.51 -56.46
C SER A 11 11.29 34.17 -54.96
N PRO A 12 10.30 33.42 -54.43
CA PRO A 12 10.27 33.07 -53.01
C PRO A 12 11.25 31.91 -52.74
N LEU A 13 12.20 32.15 -51.83
CA LEU A 13 13.08 31.12 -51.27
C LEU A 13 12.27 30.16 -50.40
N LEU A 14 12.11 28.92 -50.88
CA LEU A 14 11.67 27.78 -50.08
C LEU A 14 12.69 27.51 -48.95
N LEU A 15 12.36 27.98 -47.75
CA LEU A 15 13.07 27.63 -46.51
C LEU A 15 12.90 26.15 -46.22
N ARG A 16 13.92 25.34 -46.56
CA ARG A 16 14.08 23.99 -46.03
C ARG A 16 14.33 24.12 -44.51
N PRO A 17 13.56 23.44 -43.64
CA PRO A 17 13.83 23.47 -42.22
C PRO A 17 15.21 22.87 -41.95
N PRO A 18 15.98 23.42 -40.99
CA PRO A 18 17.34 22.95 -40.74
C PRO A 18 17.26 21.50 -40.24
N ARG A 19 18.08 20.61 -40.82
CA ARG A 19 18.22 19.20 -40.41
C ARG A 19 18.41 19.01 -38.89
N ARG A 20 18.93 20.04 -38.20
CA ARG A 20 19.07 20.08 -36.73
C ARG A 20 17.73 20.15 -35.99
N LEU A 21 16.70 20.81 -36.53
CA LEU A 21 15.37 20.90 -35.93
C LEU A 21 14.62 19.56 -36.06
N LEU A 22 14.78 18.86 -37.18
CA LEU A 22 14.23 17.52 -37.37
C LEU A 22 14.91 16.51 -36.43
N LEU A 23 16.23 16.61 -36.23
CA LEU A 23 16.96 15.77 -35.29
C LEU A 23 16.54 16.03 -33.83
N LEU A 24 16.30 17.30 -33.47
CA LEU A 24 15.85 17.68 -32.12
C LEU A 24 14.43 17.19 -31.84
N VAL A 25 13.54 17.24 -32.83
CA VAL A 25 12.16 16.71 -32.73
C VAL A 25 12.15 15.19 -32.65
N VAL A 26 13.04 14.49 -33.37
CA VAL A 26 13.22 13.04 -33.26
C VAL A 26 13.78 12.65 -31.89
N VAL A 27 14.75 13.39 -31.34
CA VAL A 27 15.24 13.16 -29.97
C VAL A 27 14.17 13.43 -28.92
N LEU A 28 13.35 14.48 -29.08
CA LEU A 28 12.21 14.76 -28.19
C LEU A 28 11.11 13.69 -28.28
N LEU A 29 10.84 13.16 -29.47
CA LEU A 29 9.91 12.05 -29.71
C LEU A 29 10.45 10.72 -29.18
N LEU A 30 11.77 10.49 -29.21
CA LEU A 30 12.40 9.32 -28.58
C LEU A 30 12.44 9.42 -27.05
N SER A 31 12.58 10.61 -26.46
CA SER A 31 12.49 10.78 -25.01
C SER A 31 11.07 10.66 -24.46
N SER A 32 10.04 10.86 -25.30
CA SER A 32 8.63 10.62 -24.95
C SER A 32 8.18 9.17 -25.19
N ALA A 33 9.07 8.31 -25.73
CA ALA A 33 8.93 6.86 -25.78
C ALA A 33 9.67 6.17 -24.62
N SER A 34 9.84 6.84 -23.49
CA SER A 34 10.05 6.15 -22.22
C SER A 34 8.73 5.46 -21.89
N LEU A 35 8.52 4.26 -22.44
CA LEU A 35 7.61 3.29 -21.84
C LEU A 35 7.88 3.34 -20.34
N VAL A 36 6.87 3.68 -19.56
CA VAL A 36 6.88 3.53 -18.10
C VAL A 36 7.26 2.07 -17.85
N HIS A 37 8.56 1.82 -17.64
CA HIS A 37 9.09 0.51 -17.28
C HIS A 37 8.67 0.32 -15.82
N GLY A 38 7.63 -0.49 -15.62
CA GLY A 38 7.13 -0.81 -14.29
C GLY A 38 8.06 -1.73 -13.49
N GLY A 39 9.13 -2.24 -14.10
CA GLY A 39 10.04 -3.17 -13.43
C GLY A 39 11.28 -2.48 -12.90
N GLY A 40 11.40 -2.39 -11.58
CA GLY A 40 12.62 -1.97 -10.90
C GLY A 40 13.77 -2.98 -11.06
N LYS A 41 14.97 -2.59 -10.65
CA LYS A 41 16.15 -3.48 -10.66
C LYS A 41 15.94 -4.60 -9.65
N THR A 42 16.02 -5.84 -10.09
CA THR A 42 15.73 -7.00 -9.26
C THR A 42 16.94 -7.93 -9.16
N LEU A 43 17.40 -8.18 -7.93
CA LEU A 43 18.45 -9.17 -7.67
C LEU A 43 17.79 -10.52 -7.39
N VAL A 44 18.22 -11.56 -8.11
CA VAL A 44 17.78 -12.94 -7.91
C VAL A 44 18.97 -13.76 -7.40
N LEU A 45 18.86 -14.20 -6.14
CA LEU A 45 19.80 -15.11 -5.52
C LEU A 45 19.36 -16.54 -5.78
N LEU A 46 20.27 -17.34 -6.32
CA LEU A 46 20.03 -18.75 -6.66
C LEU A 46 20.96 -19.62 -5.83
N ASP A 47 20.49 -20.79 -5.41
CA ASP A 47 21.36 -21.83 -4.84
C ASP A 47 22.33 -22.36 -5.90
N ASN A 48 21.79 -22.67 -7.08
CA ASN A 48 22.54 -23.13 -8.24
C ASN A 48 21.96 -22.51 -9.51
N HIS A 49 22.80 -22.27 -10.50
CA HIS A 49 22.39 -21.77 -11.81
C HIS A 49 21.33 -22.63 -12.52
N ALA A 50 21.22 -23.93 -12.20
CA ALA A 50 20.19 -24.82 -12.74
C ALA A 50 18.75 -24.37 -12.40
N ILE A 51 18.57 -23.62 -11.30
CA ILE A 51 17.27 -23.07 -10.90
C ILE A 51 16.70 -22.14 -11.97
N LYS A 52 17.58 -21.44 -12.69
CA LYS A 52 17.19 -20.54 -13.78
C LYS A 52 16.43 -21.27 -14.89
N ASP A 53 16.87 -22.49 -15.24
CA ASP A 53 16.25 -23.27 -16.31
C ASP A 53 14.94 -23.92 -15.82
N THR A 54 14.93 -24.43 -14.59
CA THR A 54 13.77 -25.10 -13.97
C THR A 54 12.64 -24.15 -13.58
N HIS A 55 12.93 -22.87 -13.34
CA HIS A 55 11.97 -21.81 -12.98
C HIS A 55 11.83 -20.75 -14.09
N SER A 56 12.22 -21.10 -15.32
CA SER A 56 12.29 -20.17 -16.43
C SER A 56 10.95 -19.52 -16.79
N VAL A 57 9.81 -20.20 -16.62
CA VAL A 57 8.48 -19.63 -16.92
C VAL A 57 8.14 -18.48 -15.97
N PHE A 58 8.43 -18.65 -14.67
CA PHE A 58 8.21 -17.59 -13.68
C PHE A 58 9.16 -16.41 -13.93
N LEU A 59 10.45 -16.69 -14.11
CA LEU A 59 11.47 -15.65 -14.33
C LEU A 59 11.27 -14.91 -15.65
N SER A 60 10.86 -15.60 -16.73
CA SER A 60 10.53 -14.95 -18.00
C SER A 60 9.30 -14.07 -17.86
N SER A 61 8.28 -14.50 -17.10
CA SER A 61 7.10 -13.69 -16.81
C SER A 61 7.45 -12.36 -16.14
N LEU A 62 8.44 -12.33 -15.25
CA LEU A 62 8.96 -11.09 -14.66
C LEU A 62 9.71 -10.25 -15.71
N ALA A 63 10.60 -10.86 -16.48
CA ALA A 63 11.33 -10.13 -17.53
C ALA A 63 10.39 -9.52 -18.58
N ASP A 64 9.34 -10.22 -18.99
CA ASP A 64 8.32 -9.77 -19.94
C ASP A 64 7.51 -8.57 -19.42
N ARG A 65 7.36 -8.44 -18.10
CA ARG A 65 6.75 -7.26 -17.44
C ARG A 65 7.71 -6.07 -17.30
N GLY A 66 8.97 -6.24 -17.67
CA GLY A 66 9.98 -5.18 -17.71
C GLY A 66 10.89 -5.10 -16.48
N PHE A 67 10.97 -6.15 -15.65
CA PHE A 67 11.95 -6.20 -14.55
C PHE A 67 13.36 -6.51 -15.05
N GLU A 68 14.34 -5.74 -14.60
CA GLU A 68 15.76 -6.00 -14.88
C GLU A 68 16.31 -7.06 -13.90
N LEU A 69 16.29 -8.33 -14.33
CA LEU A 69 16.72 -9.46 -13.50
C LEU A 69 18.25 -9.65 -13.55
N THR A 70 18.91 -9.51 -12.40
CA THR A 70 20.33 -9.86 -12.22
C THR A 70 20.43 -11.17 -11.44
N TYR A 71 21.03 -12.20 -12.03
CA TYR A 71 21.18 -13.51 -11.40
C TYR A 71 22.56 -13.66 -10.76
N LYS A 72 22.59 -14.07 -9.49
CA LYS A 72 23.83 -14.38 -8.76
C LYS A 72 23.63 -15.62 -7.90
N THR A 73 24.71 -16.34 -7.60
CA THR A 73 24.67 -17.38 -6.57
C THR A 73 24.65 -16.74 -5.18
N ALA A 74 23.98 -17.37 -4.21
CA ALA A 74 23.81 -16.79 -2.88
C ALA A 74 25.14 -16.61 -2.11
N ASP A 75 26.19 -17.36 -2.48
CA ASP A 75 27.53 -17.37 -1.89
C ASP A 75 28.53 -16.43 -2.59
N ASP A 76 28.11 -15.68 -3.62
CA ASP A 76 29.01 -14.81 -4.39
C ASP A 76 29.61 -13.68 -3.52
N PRO A 77 30.95 -13.60 -3.36
CA PRO A 77 31.59 -12.59 -2.52
C PRO A 77 31.44 -11.15 -3.04
N SER A 78 31.01 -10.97 -4.30
CA SER A 78 30.76 -9.67 -4.90
C SER A 78 29.33 -9.16 -4.70
N LEU A 79 28.52 -9.86 -3.89
CA LEU A 79 27.17 -9.46 -3.55
C LEU A 79 27.13 -8.21 -2.67
N SER A 80 26.29 -7.25 -3.07
CA SER A 80 25.96 -6.10 -2.24
C SER A 80 24.59 -5.52 -2.57
N LEU A 81 23.78 -5.27 -1.54
CA LEU A 81 22.49 -4.59 -1.66
C LEU A 81 22.61 -3.07 -1.51
N ILE A 82 23.46 -2.63 -0.59
CA ILE A 82 23.69 -1.22 -0.27
C ILE A 82 25.15 -0.87 -0.60
N LYS A 83 25.36 0.25 -1.30
CA LYS A 83 26.69 0.80 -1.54
C LYS A 83 26.67 2.31 -1.36
N TYR A 84 27.54 2.81 -0.48
CA TYR A 84 27.60 4.24 -0.12
C TYR A 84 26.26 4.84 0.36
N GLY A 85 25.41 4.03 1.00
CA GLY A 85 24.10 4.46 1.50
C GLY A 85 22.98 4.49 0.46
N GLU A 86 23.24 4.05 -0.77
CA GLU A 86 22.22 3.89 -1.83
C GLU A 86 21.91 2.42 -2.04
N PHE A 87 20.61 2.11 -2.21
CA PHE A 87 20.15 0.78 -2.59
C PHE A 87 20.41 0.54 -4.08
N LEU A 88 21.13 -0.53 -4.41
CA LEU A 88 21.49 -0.86 -5.79
C LEU A 88 20.34 -1.53 -6.57
N TYR A 89 19.40 -2.13 -5.84
CA TYR A 89 18.27 -2.88 -6.32
C TYR A 89 17.00 -2.40 -5.64
N ASP A 90 15.85 -2.49 -6.32
CA ASP A 90 14.53 -2.15 -5.77
C ASP A 90 13.84 -3.39 -5.17
N HIS A 91 14.19 -4.57 -5.70
CA HIS A 91 13.57 -5.84 -5.36
C HIS A 91 14.61 -6.95 -5.17
N LEU A 92 14.31 -7.87 -4.27
CA LEU A 92 15.15 -9.03 -3.96
C LEU A 92 14.33 -10.32 -4.04
N ILE A 93 14.83 -11.31 -4.75
CA ILE A 93 14.28 -12.66 -4.83
C ILE A 93 15.32 -13.63 -4.30
N ILE A 94 14.94 -14.45 -3.32
CA ILE A 94 15.80 -15.44 -2.68
C ILE A 94 15.24 -16.83 -3.03
N PHE A 95 15.84 -17.45 -4.06
CA PHE A 95 15.62 -18.83 -4.48
C PHE A 95 16.86 -19.67 -4.15
N SER A 96 17.31 -19.54 -2.90
CA SER A 96 18.47 -20.23 -2.35
C SER A 96 18.13 -20.81 -0.97
N PRO A 97 17.26 -21.83 -0.89
CA PRO A 97 16.72 -22.30 0.38
C PRO A 97 17.80 -22.87 1.33
N SER A 98 18.81 -23.55 0.80
CA SER A 98 19.90 -24.22 1.53
C SER A 98 21.12 -23.33 1.80
N VAL A 99 20.93 -22.01 1.79
CA VAL A 99 22.02 -21.07 2.07
C VAL A 99 22.34 -21.05 3.56
N GLU A 100 23.57 -21.39 3.92
CA GLU A 100 24.06 -21.28 5.31
C GLU A 100 24.61 -19.89 5.62
N ASP A 101 25.24 -19.26 4.63
CA ASP A 101 25.80 -17.90 4.72
C ASP A 101 25.64 -17.20 3.38
N PHE A 102 25.16 -15.95 3.40
CA PHE A 102 25.14 -15.11 2.21
C PHE A 102 26.53 -14.55 1.91
N GLY A 103 26.86 -14.43 0.62
CA GLY A 103 28.12 -13.88 0.15
C GLY A 103 28.22 -12.36 0.29
N GLY A 104 29.46 -11.87 0.32
CA GLY A 104 29.78 -10.44 0.26
C GLY A 104 29.42 -9.71 1.56
N ASN A 105 28.57 -8.69 1.46
CA ASN A 105 28.09 -7.92 2.62
C ASN A 105 26.60 -8.14 2.92
N ILE A 106 25.99 -9.16 2.33
CA ILE A 106 24.60 -9.51 2.61
C ILE A 106 24.55 -10.35 3.88
N ASN A 107 23.76 -9.93 4.84
CA ASN A 107 23.39 -10.68 6.04
C ASN A 107 21.91 -10.40 6.36
N VAL A 108 21.35 -11.07 7.37
CA VAL A 108 19.95 -10.87 7.77
C VAL A 108 19.67 -9.40 8.09
N GLU A 109 20.54 -8.73 8.85
CA GLU A 109 20.42 -7.30 9.19
C GLU A 109 20.41 -6.36 7.97
N THR A 110 21.16 -6.71 6.93
CA THR A 110 21.20 -5.93 5.68
C THR A 110 19.90 -6.11 4.90
N ILE A 111 19.33 -7.32 4.91
CA ILE A 111 18.05 -7.60 4.26
C ILE A 111 16.89 -6.94 5.04
N THR A 112 16.91 -6.96 6.37
CA THR A 112 15.90 -6.25 7.18
C THR A 112 16.02 -4.73 6.97
N SER A 113 17.23 -4.18 6.94
CA SER A 113 17.47 -2.77 6.60
C SER A 113 17.00 -2.42 5.18
N PHE A 114 17.10 -3.36 4.23
CA PHE A 114 16.56 -3.21 2.88
C PHE A 114 15.03 -3.17 2.86
N ILE A 115 14.37 -4.02 3.64
CA ILE A 115 12.92 -4.01 3.83
C ILE A 115 12.48 -2.69 4.48
N ASP A 116 13.18 -2.22 5.51
CA ASP A 116 12.94 -0.93 6.17
C ASP A 116 13.12 0.26 5.22
N GLY A 117 14.07 0.14 4.28
CA GLY A 117 14.29 1.08 3.18
C GLY A 117 13.17 1.12 2.13
N GLY A 118 12.17 0.23 2.22
CA GLY A 118 11.04 0.14 1.31
C GLY A 118 11.22 -0.88 0.18
N GLY A 119 12.31 -1.65 0.20
CA GLY A 119 12.58 -2.75 -0.71
C GLY A 119 11.58 -3.88 -0.54
N ASN A 120 11.26 -4.58 -1.64
CA ASN A 120 10.34 -5.72 -1.60
C ASN A 120 11.13 -7.03 -1.75
N VAL A 121 10.75 -8.04 -0.97
CA VAL A 121 11.49 -9.31 -0.89
C VAL A 121 10.55 -10.48 -1.14
N LEU A 122 10.96 -11.43 -1.98
CA LEU A 122 10.28 -12.70 -2.17
C LEU A 122 11.25 -13.82 -1.83
N VAL A 123 10.90 -14.63 -0.82
CA VAL A 123 11.72 -15.74 -0.34
C VAL A 123 10.98 -17.05 -0.61
N ALA A 124 11.68 -18.03 -1.17
CA ALA A 124 11.17 -19.39 -1.29
C ALA A 124 12.11 -20.37 -0.57
N ALA A 125 11.56 -21.06 0.43
CA ALA A 125 12.23 -22.07 1.23
C ALA A 125 11.98 -23.49 0.66
N SER A 126 12.60 -24.50 1.25
CA SER A 126 12.36 -25.93 1.01
C SER A 126 12.64 -26.71 2.29
N SER A 127 12.50 -28.03 2.30
CA SER A 127 12.90 -28.86 3.46
C SER A 127 14.35 -28.60 3.91
N ASP A 128 15.23 -28.24 2.99
CA ASP A 128 16.64 -27.96 3.25
C ASP A 128 16.83 -26.46 3.54
N ILE A 129 16.03 -25.93 4.48
CA ILE A 129 16.07 -24.52 4.85
C ILE A 129 17.30 -24.20 5.71
N GLY A 130 18.10 -23.23 5.27
CA GLY A 130 19.26 -22.73 6.02
C GLY A 130 18.89 -21.69 7.08
N ASP A 131 19.75 -21.54 8.09
CA ASP A 131 19.53 -20.67 9.25
C ASP A 131 19.27 -19.19 8.90
N PRO A 132 19.98 -18.54 7.95
CA PRO A 132 19.71 -17.15 7.59
C PRO A 132 18.28 -16.87 7.10
N ILE A 133 17.63 -17.85 6.44
CA ILE A 133 16.25 -17.70 5.97
C ILE A 133 15.27 -17.84 7.14
N ARG A 134 15.56 -18.74 8.08
CA ARG A 134 14.77 -18.92 9.32
C ARG A 134 14.84 -17.68 10.21
N ASP A 135 16.04 -17.12 10.36
CA ASP A 135 16.29 -15.89 11.11
C ASP A 135 15.58 -14.70 10.45
N LEU A 136 15.66 -14.58 9.11
CA LEU A 136 14.93 -13.53 8.37
C LEU A 136 13.41 -13.66 8.52
N GLY A 137 12.88 -14.88 8.52
CA GLY A 137 11.47 -15.14 8.83
C GLY A 137 11.11 -14.66 10.23
N SER A 138 11.93 -15.01 11.22
CA SER A 138 11.74 -14.67 12.63
C SER A 138 11.73 -13.15 12.85
N GLU A 139 12.63 -12.41 12.20
CA GLU A 139 12.64 -10.94 12.19
C GLU A 139 11.36 -10.33 11.58
N CYS A 140 10.69 -11.07 10.70
CA CYS A 140 9.41 -10.70 10.09
C CYS A 140 8.18 -11.20 10.87
N GLY A 141 8.36 -11.91 11.99
CA GLY A 141 7.29 -12.52 12.79
C GLY A 141 6.67 -13.78 12.19
N ILE A 142 7.44 -14.51 11.37
CA ILE A 142 7.07 -15.79 10.77
C ILE A 142 8.13 -16.83 11.17
N GLU A 143 7.73 -17.82 11.95
CA GLU A 143 8.61 -18.90 12.37
C GLU A 143 8.58 -20.02 11.34
N PHE A 144 9.76 -20.38 10.83
CA PHE A 144 9.95 -21.57 10.01
C PHE A 144 10.28 -22.77 10.89
N ASP A 145 9.81 -23.94 10.46
CA ASP A 145 10.15 -25.21 11.08
C ASP A 145 11.64 -25.58 10.89
N GLU A 146 12.07 -26.67 11.53
CA GLU A 146 13.45 -27.17 11.45
C GLU A 146 13.81 -27.70 10.04
N GLU A 147 15.12 -27.68 9.71
CA GLU A 147 15.64 -28.35 8.52
C GLU A 147 15.22 -29.82 8.49
N LYS A 148 14.91 -30.36 7.30
CA LYS A 148 14.43 -31.73 7.03
C LYS A 148 13.03 -32.05 7.54
N THR A 149 12.31 -31.07 8.05
CA THR A 149 10.87 -31.19 8.23
C THR A 149 10.16 -30.98 6.89
N ALA A 150 8.98 -31.57 6.76
CA ALA A 150 8.11 -31.32 5.63
C ALA A 150 6.66 -31.22 6.10
N VAL A 151 5.88 -30.45 5.37
CA VAL A 151 4.42 -30.47 5.49
C VAL A 151 3.87 -31.79 4.93
N ILE A 152 3.23 -32.58 5.79
CA ILE A 152 2.68 -33.89 5.48
C ILE A 152 1.15 -33.85 5.58
N ASP A 153 0.45 -34.44 4.59
CA ASP A 153 -0.99 -34.63 4.64
C ASP A 153 -1.43 -35.96 4.02
N HIS A 154 -1.83 -36.90 4.86
CA HIS A 154 -2.24 -38.23 4.40
C HIS A 154 -3.64 -38.29 3.76
N HIS A 155 -4.40 -37.18 3.77
CA HIS A 155 -5.74 -37.13 3.17
C HIS A 155 -5.76 -36.36 1.85
N SER A 156 -5.03 -35.25 1.78
CA SER A 156 -5.02 -34.34 0.62
C SER A 156 -3.67 -34.32 -0.10
N TYR A 157 -3.11 -35.48 -0.40
CA TYR A 157 -1.91 -35.62 -1.23
C TYR A 157 -2.25 -35.99 -2.68
N ASP A 158 -1.36 -35.65 -3.62
CA ASP A 158 -1.52 -35.98 -5.03
C ASP A 158 -1.16 -37.44 -5.33
N ILE A 159 -1.78 -38.04 -6.35
CA ILE A 159 -1.48 -39.42 -6.79
C ILE A 159 -0.05 -39.61 -7.31
N SER A 160 0.64 -38.54 -7.69
CA SER A 160 2.01 -38.57 -8.17
C SER A 160 3.07 -38.50 -7.05
N ASP A 161 2.63 -38.47 -5.79
CA ASP A 161 3.52 -38.53 -4.63
C ASP A 161 4.34 -39.83 -4.57
N GLU A 162 5.54 -39.74 -4.00
CA GLU A 162 6.51 -40.84 -3.95
C GLU A 162 6.29 -41.81 -2.76
N GLY A 163 5.27 -41.57 -1.93
CA GLY A 163 4.82 -42.45 -0.85
C GLY A 163 4.95 -41.87 0.56
N GLU A 164 5.61 -40.72 0.71
CA GLU A 164 5.78 -40.02 2.00
C GLU A 164 4.64 -39.03 2.29
N HIS A 165 3.74 -38.81 1.32
CA HIS A 165 2.60 -37.89 1.40
C HIS A 165 3.02 -36.44 1.66
N THR A 166 4.11 -36.02 1.01
CA THR A 166 4.73 -34.68 1.11
C THR A 166 4.38 -33.77 -0.07
N LEU A 167 3.76 -34.32 -1.12
CA LEU A 167 3.14 -33.56 -2.21
C LEU A 167 1.69 -33.21 -1.85
N VAL A 168 1.51 -32.10 -1.15
CA VAL A 168 0.22 -31.66 -0.63
C VAL A 168 -0.55 -30.87 -1.68
N VAL A 169 -1.84 -31.20 -1.81
CA VAL A 169 -2.80 -30.49 -2.65
C VAL A 169 -3.60 -29.52 -1.77
N ALA A 170 -3.25 -28.24 -1.85
CA ALA A 170 -3.97 -27.18 -1.16
C ALA A 170 -5.19 -26.75 -1.98
N ASP A 171 -6.37 -26.79 -1.36
CA ASP A 171 -7.60 -26.34 -2.00
C ASP A 171 -7.65 -24.81 -2.05
N ALA A 172 -8.29 -24.28 -3.10
CA ALA A 172 -8.51 -22.85 -3.25
C ALA A 172 -9.34 -22.22 -2.10
N ASP A 173 -10.07 -23.04 -1.33
CA ASP A 173 -10.84 -22.58 -0.16
C ASP A 173 -9.95 -22.14 1.03
N ASN A 174 -8.71 -22.65 1.09
CA ASN A 174 -7.74 -22.30 2.13
C ASN A 174 -6.94 -21.03 1.80
N LEU A 175 -7.17 -20.47 0.61
CA LEU A 175 -6.53 -19.26 0.12
C LEU A 175 -7.21 -18.01 0.70
N ILE A 176 -6.41 -16.98 1.00
CA ILE A 176 -6.92 -15.69 1.45
C ILE A 176 -7.87 -15.08 0.41
N LYS A 177 -9.04 -14.64 0.85
CA LYS A 177 -10.08 -14.08 -0.02
C LYS A 177 -9.85 -12.59 -0.34
N VAL A 178 -8.64 -12.27 -0.80
CA VAL A 178 -8.21 -10.89 -1.12
C VAL A 178 -7.78 -10.82 -2.59
N PRO A 179 -8.66 -10.37 -3.51
CA PRO A 179 -8.37 -10.39 -4.95
C PRO A 179 -7.13 -9.60 -5.38
N MET A 180 -6.70 -8.61 -4.59
CA MET A 180 -5.49 -7.82 -4.89
C MET A 180 -4.19 -8.60 -4.66
N VAL A 181 -4.22 -9.64 -3.81
CA VAL A 181 -3.05 -10.47 -3.49
C VAL A 181 -3.06 -11.73 -4.37
N VAL A 182 -4.20 -12.40 -4.46
CA VAL A 182 -4.30 -13.73 -5.11
C VAL A 182 -4.89 -13.70 -6.52
N GLY A 183 -5.29 -12.51 -7.00
CA GLY A 183 -5.94 -12.37 -8.29
C GLY A 183 -7.35 -12.95 -8.32
N VAL A 184 -7.84 -13.24 -9.52
CA VAL A 184 -9.10 -13.98 -9.72
C VAL A 184 -8.76 -15.46 -9.72
N PRO A 185 -9.17 -16.23 -8.69
CA PRO A 185 -8.80 -17.64 -8.61
C PRO A 185 -9.48 -18.44 -9.73
N SER A 186 -8.71 -19.27 -10.46
CA SER A 186 -9.26 -20.24 -11.43
C SER A 186 -10.11 -21.33 -10.78
N GLY A 187 -10.01 -21.51 -9.46
CA GLY A 187 -10.65 -22.59 -8.73
C GLY A 187 -9.97 -23.95 -8.89
N ASN A 188 -8.80 -23.99 -9.55
CA ASN A 188 -7.95 -25.17 -9.61
C ASN A 188 -7.18 -25.33 -8.30
N PRO A 189 -6.99 -26.56 -7.79
CA PRO A 189 -6.14 -26.80 -6.63
C PRO A 189 -4.68 -26.42 -6.90
N ILE A 190 -3.99 -26.07 -5.81
CA ILE A 190 -2.58 -25.68 -5.81
C ILE A 190 -1.75 -26.86 -5.34
N LEU A 191 -0.68 -27.18 -6.07
CA LEU A 191 0.28 -28.19 -5.68
C LEU A 191 1.42 -27.56 -4.89
N PHE A 192 1.76 -28.18 -3.77
CA PHE A 192 2.86 -27.75 -2.92
C PHE A 192 3.71 -28.98 -2.58
N ARG A 193 4.93 -29.04 -3.11
CA ARG A 193 5.87 -30.15 -2.87
C ARG A 193 6.86 -29.75 -1.78
N ILE A 194 7.06 -30.62 -0.80
CA ILE A 194 8.14 -30.56 0.22
C ILE A 194 8.35 -29.13 0.71
N ALA A 195 7.55 -28.75 1.70
CA ALA A 195 7.54 -27.40 2.21
C ALA A 195 8.09 -27.31 3.63
N SER A 196 8.90 -26.29 3.89
CA SER A 196 9.05 -25.80 5.27
C SER A 196 7.69 -25.28 5.71
N SER A 197 7.19 -25.79 6.82
CA SER A 197 6.01 -25.18 7.42
C SER A 197 6.38 -23.84 8.04
N MET A 198 5.41 -22.94 8.04
CA MET A 198 5.51 -21.66 8.71
C MET A 198 4.37 -21.50 9.72
N VAL A 199 4.66 -20.82 10.82
CA VAL A 199 3.65 -20.34 11.78
C VAL A 199 3.84 -18.84 11.94
N ALA A 200 2.78 -18.08 11.80
CA ALA A 200 2.80 -16.64 12.08
C ALA A 200 2.55 -16.38 13.57
N ASP A 201 3.20 -15.37 14.12
CA ASP A 201 2.87 -14.86 15.45
C ASP A 201 1.45 -14.26 15.47
N PRO A 202 0.51 -14.79 16.28
CA PRO A 202 -0.85 -14.27 16.37
C PRO A 202 -0.94 -12.81 16.84
N GLU A 203 0.09 -12.30 17.53
CA GLU A 203 0.14 -10.90 17.98
C GLU A 203 0.55 -9.94 16.85
N ASN A 204 1.13 -10.45 15.76
CA ASN A 204 1.58 -9.64 14.64
C ASN A 204 0.46 -9.32 13.65
N ALA A 205 -0.19 -8.18 13.84
CA ALA A 205 -1.27 -7.71 12.96
C ALA A 205 -0.86 -7.34 11.53
N LEU A 206 0.43 -7.36 11.18
CA LEU A 206 0.94 -7.00 9.84
C LEU A 206 1.14 -8.23 8.93
N VAL A 207 1.12 -9.43 9.51
CA VAL A 207 1.26 -10.69 8.76
C VAL A 207 -0.08 -11.07 8.11
N LEU A 208 0.02 -11.64 6.92
CA LEU A 208 -1.08 -12.08 6.09
C LEU A 208 -0.91 -13.58 5.82
N ASP A 209 -1.88 -14.37 6.28
CA ASP A 209 -1.94 -15.80 6.00
C ASP A 209 -2.49 -15.99 4.57
N ILE A 210 -1.60 -16.09 3.58
CA ILE A 210 -2.01 -16.12 2.16
C ILE A 210 -2.57 -17.49 1.81
N LEU A 211 -1.84 -18.56 2.11
CA LEU A 211 -2.25 -19.94 1.86
C LEU A 211 -2.00 -20.80 3.09
N THR A 212 -3.08 -21.38 3.60
CA THR A 212 -3.04 -22.28 4.77
C THR A 212 -3.13 -23.75 4.34
N GLY A 213 -2.59 -24.63 5.18
CA GLY A 213 -2.74 -26.07 5.07
C GLY A 213 -4.18 -26.53 5.30
N SER A 214 -4.45 -27.79 4.98
CA SER A 214 -5.74 -28.40 5.28
C SER A 214 -5.88 -28.67 6.78
N SER A 215 -7.08 -28.99 7.26
CA SER A 215 -7.27 -29.34 8.67
C SER A 215 -6.58 -30.64 9.10
N THR A 216 -6.11 -31.46 8.15
CA THR A 216 -5.40 -32.74 8.40
C THR A 216 -3.90 -32.64 8.19
N THR A 217 -3.41 -31.47 7.80
CA THR A 217 -1.99 -31.22 7.56
C THR A 217 -1.22 -31.07 8.87
N TYR A 218 0.01 -31.57 8.94
CA TYR A 218 0.94 -31.30 10.04
C TYR A 218 2.37 -31.24 9.50
N SER A 219 3.28 -30.61 10.23
CA SER A 219 4.69 -30.52 9.84
C SER A 219 5.56 -31.34 10.77
N PHE A 220 6.32 -32.29 10.23
CA PHE A 220 7.25 -33.10 11.01
C PHE A 220 8.32 -33.72 10.10
N PHE A 221 9.29 -34.41 10.69
CA PHE A 221 10.26 -35.24 9.96
C PHE A 221 9.56 -36.47 9.34
N PRO A 222 9.55 -36.65 8.00
CA PRO A 222 8.86 -37.78 7.35
C PRO A 222 9.35 -39.16 7.81
N ASP A 223 10.65 -39.29 8.06
CA ASP A 223 11.30 -40.56 8.41
C ASP A 223 11.24 -40.91 9.91
N LYS A 224 10.78 -39.99 10.77
CA LYS A 224 10.83 -40.19 12.23
C LYS A 224 9.43 -40.29 12.81
N PRO A 225 9.23 -41.16 13.81
CA PRO A 225 7.96 -41.20 14.52
C PRO A 225 7.71 -39.88 15.26
N VAL A 226 6.47 -39.39 15.22
CA VAL A 226 6.04 -38.21 15.96
C VAL A 226 6.09 -38.51 17.46
N THR A 227 7.06 -37.89 18.15
CA THR A 227 7.29 -38.06 19.59
C THR A 227 6.94 -36.82 20.39
N GLN A 228 7.05 -35.65 19.78
CA GLN A 228 6.74 -34.35 20.35
C GLN A 228 5.56 -33.73 19.62
N TYR A 229 4.96 -32.70 20.22
CA TYR A 229 3.93 -31.94 19.52
C TYR A 229 4.57 -31.26 18.29
N PRO A 230 4.08 -31.52 17.07
CA PRO A 230 4.65 -30.93 15.87
C PRO A 230 4.55 -29.39 15.88
N HIS A 231 5.49 -28.71 15.24
CA HIS A 231 5.56 -27.24 15.24
C HIS A 231 4.29 -26.59 14.67
N ALA A 232 3.85 -27.07 13.50
CA ALA A 232 2.62 -26.64 12.86
C ALA A 232 1.64 -27.81 12.70
N VAL A 233 0.39 -27.62 13.13
CA VAL A 233 -0.68 -28.63 13.05
C VAL A 233 -1.99 -28.01 12.60
N GLY A 234 -2.67 -28.69 11.68
CA GLY A 234 -3.96 -28.33 11.12
C GLY A 234 -3.90 -27.08 10.25
N LYS A 235 -4.94 -26.23 10.37
CA LYS A 235 -5.09 -25.01 9.57
C LYS A 235 -4.12 -23.88 9.96
N ASN A 236 -3.45 -23.98 11.10
CA ASN A 236 -2.46 -23.00 11.52
C ASN A 236 -1.14 -23.15 10.74
N THR A 237 -0.97 -24.27 10.03
CA THR A 237 0.17 -24.48 9.12
C THR A 237 0.07 -23.52 7.93
N LEU A 238 0.98 -22.56 7.85
CA LEU A 238 1.08 -21.63 6.73
C LEU A 238 2.02 -22.21 5.67
N LEU A 239 1.55 -22.19 4.41
CA LEU A 239 2.33 -22.59 3.24
C LEU A 239 2.91 -21.37 2.52
N ILE A 240 2.13 -20.28 2.48
CA ILE A 240 2.55 -18.98 1.96
C ILE A 240 2.09 -17.92 2.95
N ALA A 241 3.03 -17.11 3.41
CA ALA A 241 2.80 -15.98 4.30
C ALA A 241 3.26 -14.69 3.61
N GLY A 242 2.53 -13.60 3.87
CA GLY A 242 2.90 -12.26 3.43
C GLY A 242 3.10 -11.34 4.62
N LEU A 243 3.95 -10.35 4.49
CA LEU A 243 4.09 -9.25 5.45
C LEU A 243 3.94 -7.94 4.70
N GLN A 244 3.14 -7.03 5.26
CA GLN A 244 3.10 -5.64 4.82
C GLN A 244 3.66 -4.73 5.91
N GLY A 245 4.88 -4.21 5.69
CA GLY A 245 5.54 -3.30 6.61
C GLY A 245 4.78 -1.97 6.75
N ARG A 246 5.02 -1.24 7.85
CA ARG A 246 4.43 0.10 8.08
C ARG A 246 4.86 1.14 7.05
N ASN A 247 6.04 0.95 6.46
CA ASN A 247 6.55 1.70 5.32
C ASN A 247 5.96 1.23 3.97
N ASN A 248 5.00 0.30 3.99
CA ASN A 248 4.41 -0.37 2.83
C ASN A 248 5.42 -1.19 2.00
N ALA A 249 6.52 -1.67 2.59
CA ALA A 249 7.32 -2.75 2.01
C ALA A 249 6.50 -4.05 2.00
N ARG A 250 6.67 -4.86 0.96
CA ARG A 250 5.97 -6.14 0.82
C ARG A 250 6.97 -7.28 0.82
N VAL A 251 6.73 -8.25 1.69
CA VAL A 251 7.53 -9.47 1.77
C VAL A 251 6.61 -10.67 1.60
N ILE A 252 7.02 -11.64 0.79
CA ILE A 252 6.37 -12.96 0.76
C ILE A 252 7.39 -14.02 1.13
N PHE A 253 6.95 -14.91 2.01
CA PHE A 253 7.61 -16.16 2.33
C PHE A 253 6.77 -17.31 1.76
N SER A 254 7.37 -18.07 0.86
CA SER A 254 6.83 -19.33 0.35
C SER A 254 7.59 -20.49 0.98
N GLY A 255 6.89 -21.45 1.56
CA GLY A 255 7.51 -22.64 2.15
C GLY A 255 8.11 -23.62 1.13
N SER A 256 7.86 -23.42 -0.17
CA SER A 256 8.34 -24.30 -1.25
C SER A 256 8.87 -23.47 -2.42
N LEU A 257 10.10 -23.78 -2.84
CA LEU A 257 10.72 -23.32 -4.09
C LEU A 257 10.04 -23.98 -5.29
N ASP A 258 9.75 -25.27 -5.19
CA ASP A 258 9.10 -26.05 -6.25
C ASP A 258 7.73 -25.50 -6.65
N PHE A 259 7.05 -24.78 -5.76
CA PHE A 259 5.81 -24.06 -6.07
C PHE A 259 5.96 -23.14 -7.30
N PHE A 260 7.12 -22.51 -7.49
CA PHE A 260 7.43 -21.62 -8.61
C PHE A 260 8.05 -22.34 -9.83
N SER A 261 8.19 -23.66 -9.78
CA SER A 261 8.86 -24.45 -10.82
C SER A 261 7.99 -24.66 -12.06
N ASN A 262 8.65 -24.83 -13.21
CA ASN A 262 7.98 -25.18 -14.46
C ASN A 262 7.23 -26.51 -14.38
N ALA A 263 7.70 -27.44 -13.54
CA ALA A 263 7.06 -28.73 -13.34
C ALA A 263 5.70 -28.57 -12.64
N ALA A 264 5.66 -27.81 -11.54
CA ALA A 264 4.44 -27.56 -10.79
C ALA A 264 3.40 -26.75 -11.58
N PHE A 265 3.85 -25.85 -12.47
CA PHE A 265 2.94 -25.08 -13.33
C PHE A 265 2.23 -25.93 -14.39
N ASN A 266 2.88 -27.00 -14.87
CA ASN A 266 2.37 -27.83 -15.96
C ASN A 266 1.81 -29.19 -15.48
N SER A 267 2.00 -29.54 -14.22
CA SER A 267 1.52 -30.81 -13.67
C SER A 267 -0.02 -30.85 -13.57
N PRO A 268 -0.65 -31.96 -13.97
CA PRO A 268 -2.05 -32.21 -13.64
C PRO A 268 -2.18 -32.48 -12.13
N VAL A 269 -3.35 -32.20 -11.56
CA VAL A 269 -3.61 -32.38 -10.12
C VAL A 269 -4.75 -33.34 -9.90
N GLN A 270 -4.55 -34.35 -9.06
CA GLN A 270 -5.58 -35.26 -8.63
C GLN A 270 -5.26 -35.78 -7.22
N LYS A 271 -6.14 -35.47 -6.26
CA LYS A 271 -6.04 -36.02 -4.90
C LYS A 271 -6.14 -37.55 -4.93
N SER A 272 -5.39 -38.23 -4.08
CA SER A 272 -5.44 -39.70 -3.95
C SER A 272 -6.80 -40.24 -3.45
N THR A 273 -7.64 -39.37 -2.88
CA THR A 273 -8.97 -39.76 -2.38
C THR A 273 -9.85 -40.36 -3.50
N PRO A 274 -10.51 -41.51 -3.27
CA PRO A 274 -11.38 -42.13 -4.27
C PRO A 274 -12.49 -41.20 -4.76
N GLY A 275 -12.63 -41.06 -6.08
CA GLY A 275 -13.64 -40.20 -6.71
C GLY A 275 -13.26 -38.73 -6.83
N SER A 276 -12.01 -38.35 -6.51
CA SER A 276 -11.51 -37.00 -6.70
C SER A 276 -11.53 -36.58 -8.17
N LYS A 277 -11.84 -35.30 -8.41
CA LYS A 277 -11.79 -34.71 -9.74
C LYS A 277 -10.32 -34.50 -10.14
N ARG A 278 -9.96 -34.99 -11.33
CA ARG A 278 -8.68 -34.68 -11.96
C ARG A 278 -8.76 -33.34 -12.69
N PHE A 279 -7.80 -32.46 -12.40
CA PHE A 279 -7.60 -31.19 -13.10
C PHE A 279 -6.42 -31.34 -14.06
N SER A 280 -6.55 -30.75 -15.25
CA SER A 280 -5.51 -30.84 -16.30
C SER A 280 -4.26 -30.02 -15.98
N LYS A 281 -4.39 -28.99 -15.16
CA LYS A 281 -3.33 -28.05 -14.80
C LYS A 281 -3.54 -27.56 -13.36
N ALA A 282 -2.44 -27.38 -12.62
CA ALA A 282 -2.46 -26.78 -11.30
C ALA A 282 -2.74 -25.26 -11.35
N GLY A 283 -3.28 -24.72 -10.26
CA GLY A 283 -3.48 -23.27 -10.09
C GLY A 283 -2.20 -22.47 -9.76
N ASN A 284 -1.04 -23.13 -9.72
CA ASN A 284 0.22 -22.54 -9.25
C ASN A 284 0.68 -21.34 -10.08
N GLU A 285 0.62 -21.41 -11.40
CA GLU A 285 1.15 -20.34 -12.28
C GLU A 285 0.39 -19.03 -12.07
N GLU A 286 -0.94 -19.09 -12.06
CA GLU A 286 -1.79 -17.91 -11.88
C GLU A 286 -1.59 -17.28 -10.51
N LEU A 287 -1.47 -18.10 -9.46
CA LEU A 287 -1.21 -17.63 -8.12
C LEU A 287 0.21 -17.03 -8.00
N ALA A 288 1.24 -17.71 -8.51
CA ALA A 288 2.62 -17.22 -8.48
C ALA A 288 2.75 -15.87 -9.20
N ILE A 289 2.08 -15.71 -10.35
CA ILE A 289 2.02 -14.43 -11.05
C ILE A 289 1.33 -13.39 -10.18
N ALA A 290 0.13 -13.67 -9.64
CA ALA A 290 -0.60 -12.72 -8.79
C ALA A 290 0.22 -12.26 -7.57
N LEU A 291 0.89 -13.20 -6.87
CA LEU A 291 1.77 -12.91 -5.75
C LEU A 291 2.94 -12.01 -6.17
N SER A 292 3.58 -12.30 -7.30
CA SER A 292 4.67 -11.45 -7.80
C SER A 292 4.20 -10.02 -8.15
N ARG A 293 3.00 -9.86 -8.73
CA ARG A 293 2.40 -8.54 -9.02
C ARG A 293 2.08 -7.77 -7.75
N TRP A 294 1.64 -8.48 -6.71
CA TRP A 294 1.41 -7.87 -5.41
C TRP A 294 2.74 -7.47 -4.74
N VAL A 295 3.72 -8.37 -4.59
CA VAL A 295 4.99 -8.06 -3.91
C VAL A 295 5.74 -6.91 -4.56
N PHE A 296 5.85 -6.90 -5.89
CA PHE A 296 6.59 -5.87 -6.61
C PHE A 296 5.77 -4.61 -6.92
N LYS A 297 4.71 -4.36 -6.16
CA LYS A 297 3.92 -3.11 -6.20
C LYS A 297 3.32 -2.79 -7.58
N GLU A 298 2.94 -3.81 -8.35
CA GLU A 298 2.15 -3.60 -9.57
C GLU A 298 0.66 -3.52 -9.27
N GLU A 299 0.16 -4.33 -8.31
CA GLU A 299 -1.25 -4.38 -7.93
C GLU A 299 -1.48 -3.90 -6.49
N GLY A 300 -2.67 -3.36 -6.19
CA GLY A 300 -3.02 -2.94 -4.83
C GLY A 300 -2.21 -1.73 -4.32
N VAL A 301 -1.65 -0.91 -5.21
CA VAL A 301 -0.94 0.31 -4.82
C VAL A 301 -1.90 1.49 -4.85
N LEU A 302 -1.96 2.20 -3.72
CA LEU A 302 -2.72 3.43 -3.58
C LEU A 302 -1.77 4.59 -3.28
N ARG A 303 -2.16 5.79 -3.71
CA ARG A 303 -1.46 7.03 -3.38
C ARG A 303 -2.46 8.11 -2.98
N VAL A 304 -2.07 8.88 -1.97
CA VAL A 304 -2.73 10.13 -1.61
C VAL A 304 -2.22 11.25 -2.50
N GLY A 305 -3.14 11.91 -3.20
CA GLY A 305 -2.87 13.14 -3.94
C GLY A 305 -3.10 14.39 -3.07
N ASP A 306 -3.49 15.47 -3.72
CA ASP A 306 -3.71 16.75 -3.06
C ASP A 306 -4.94 16.74 -2.12
N ALA A 307 -4.73 17.16 -0.87
CA ALA A 307 -5.75 17.32 0.15
C ALA A 307 -6.04 18.81 0.37
N LYS A 308 -7.31 19.20 0.29
CA LYS A 308 -7.76 20.59 0.47
C LYS A 308 -8.84 20.67 1.53
N HIS A 309 -8.80 21.72 2.33
CA HIS A 309 -9.84 22.05 3.28
C HIS A 309 -10.11 23.56 3.25
N HIS A 310 -11.36 23.98 3.38
CA HIS A 310 -11.76 25.39 3.38
C HIS A 310 -13.15 25.53 4.01
N ARG A 311 -13.56 26.76 4.33
CA ARG A 311 -14.94 27.02 4.72
C ARG A 311 -15.87 26.82 3.53
N VAL A 312 -17.11 26.39 3.79
CA VAL A 312 -18.10 26.28 2.72
C VAL A 312 -18.38 27.65 2.12
N GLY A 313 -18.20 27.79 0.80
CA GLY A 313 -18.33 29.05 0.07
C GLY A 313 -17.02 29.82 -0.14
N GLU A 314 -15.93 29.40 0.48
CA GLU A 314 -14.57 29.91 0.25
C GLU A 314 -13.75 28.90 -0.57
N ALA A 315 -12.67 29.33 -1.23
CA ALA A 315 -11.80 28.45 -2.02
C ALA A 315 -10.48 28.11 -1.31
N ASP A 316 -10.00 29.02 -0.47
CA ASP A 316 -8.69 28.92 0.19
C ASP A 316 -8.84 28.51 1.66
N PRO A 317 -7.87 27.76 2.22
CA PRO A 317 -7.86 27.44 3.65
C PRO A 317 -7.65 28.70 4.49
N PRO A 318 -8.52 28.99 5.48
CA PRO A 318 -8.29 30.07 6.42
C PRO A 318 -7.12 29.74 7.36
N ALA A 319 -6.47 30.77 7.91
CA ALA A 319 -5.38 30.60 8.88
C ALA A 319 -5.83 29.91 10.18
N ALA A 320 -7.08 30.17 10.60
CA ALA A 320 -7.71 29.51 11.74
C ALA A 320 -9.23 29.45 11.53
N TYR A 321 -9.83 28.32 11.87
CA TYR A 321 -11.28 28.14 11.86
C TYR A 321 -11.88 28.62 13.17
N THR A 322 -13.16 28.98 13.16
CA THR A 322 -13.93 29.24 14.38
C THR A 322 -14.70 28.00 14.83
N VAL A 323 -14.98 27.91 16.13
CA VAL A 323 -15.90 26.90 16.66
C VAL A 323 -17.22 26.93 15.89
N THR A 324 -17.81 25.77 15.65
CA THR A 324 -19.07 25.62 14.89
C THR A 324 -19.06 26.09 13.43
N ASP A 325 -17.88 26.39 12.84
CA ASP A 325 -17.77 26.66 11.40
C ASP A 325 -18.18 25.43 10.58
N LEU A 326 -18.82 25.66 9.44
CA LEU A 326 -19.07 24.64 8.43
C LEU A 326 -17.86 24.52 7.49
N VAL A 327 -17.24 23.34 7.47
CA VAL A 327 -15.99 23.09 6.74
C VAL A 327 -16.19 22.01 5.70
N GLU A 328 -15.58 22.21 4.53
CA GLU A 328 -15.44 21.20 3.50
C GLU A 328 -14.02 20.66 3.50
N PHE A 329 -13.90 19.34 3.51
CA PHE A 329 -12.64 18.62 3.33
C PHE A 329 -12.71 17.81 2.03
N SER A 330 -11.64 17.83 1.24
CA SER A 330 -11.52 17.02 0.02
C SER A 330 -10.12 16.44 -0.14
N ILE A 331 -10.03 15.23 -0.69
CA ILE A 331 -8.78 14.52 -0.95
C ILE A 331 -8.86 13.75 -2.27
N VAL A 332 -7.75 13.68 -2.99
CA VAL A 332 -7.61 12.82 -4.17
C VAL A 332 -6.95 11.52 -3.73
N ILE A 333 -7.53 10.37 -4.11
CA ILE A 333 -6.93 9.05 -3.91
C ILE A 333 -6.85 8.37 -5.26
N GLU A 334 -5.66 7.91 -5.61
CA GLU A 334 -5.37 7.25 -6.89
C GLU A 334 -4.91 5.82 -6.65
N LYS A 335 -5.29 4.93 -7.56
CA LYS A 335 -4.82 3.54 -7.65
C LYS A 335 -3.87 3.42 -8.83
N LEU A 336 -2.82 2.64 -8.68
CA LEU A 336 -1.99 2.23 -9.80
C LEU A 336 -2.66 1.06 -10.54
N GLU A 337 -2.95 1.22 -11.82
CA GLU A 337 -3.41 0.16 -12.72
C GLU A 337 -2.59 0.23 -14.02
N GLU A 338 -1.94 -0.89 -14.39
CA GLU A 338 -1.13 -1.01 -15.62
C GLU A 338 -0.13 0.15 -15.83
N GLY A 339 0.54 0.56 -14.76
CA GLY A 339 1.51 1.66 -14.77
C GLY A 339 0.92 3.07 -14.86
N LYS A 340 -0.42 3.22 -14.80
CA LYS A 340 -1.12 4.50 -14.82
C LYS A 340 -1.86 4.74 -13.51
N TRP A 341 -1.84 5.98 -13.05
CA TRP A 341 -2.60 6.41 -11.88
C TRP A 341 -4.04 6.73 -12.31
N VAL A 342 -4.99 5.98 -11.76
CA VAL A 342 -6.42 6.13 -12.02
C VAL A 342 -7.18 6.49 -10.74
N PRO A 343 -8.32 7.17 -10.82
CA PRO A 343 -9.16 7.48 -9.65
C PRO A 343 -9.54 6.22 -8.87
N TYR A 344 -9.25 6.17 -7.57
CA TYR A 344 -9.68 5.06 -6.73
C TYR A 344 -11.19 5.08 -6.49
N ASN A 345 -11.80 3.90 -6.36
CA ASN A 345 -13.24 3.72 -6.16
C ASN A 345 -13.56 2.96 -4.86
N GLY A 346 -13.02 3.42 -3.73
CA GLY A 346 -13.40 2.98 -2.39
C GLY A 346 -14.75 3.56 -1.96
N LYS A 347 -15.57 2.74 -1.29
CA LYS A 347 -16.89 3.15 -0.74
C LYS A 347 -16.83 3.54 0.73
N ASP A 348 -15.74 3.21 1.39
CA ASP A 348 -15.60 3.13 2.84
C ASP A 348 -14.43 3.96 3.38
N VAL A 349 -14.00 4.97 2.60
CA VAL A 349 -12.98 5.93 3.03
C VAL A 349 -13.58 6.83 4.12
N GLN A 350 -12.92 6.90 5.27
CA GLN A 350 -13.36 7.68 6.42
C GLN A 350 -12.42 8.84 6.68
N LEU A 351 -13.01 9.98 7.07
CA LEU A 351 -12.33 11.13 7.63
C LEU A 351 -12.57 11.17 9.13
N GLU A 352 -11.50 11.32 9.88
CA GLU A 352 -11.53 11.58 11.32
C GLU A 352 -11.07 13.01 11.60
N PHE A 353 -11.82 13.72 12.44
CA PHE A 353 -11.41 15.00 12.99
C PHE A 353 -11.01 14.80 14.45
N VAL A 354 -9.71 14.84 14.72
CA VAL A 354 -9.09 14.31 15.94
C VAL A 354 -8.33 15.40 16.68
N ARG A 355 -8.29 15.33 18.01
CA ARG A 355 -7.33 16.10 18.85
C ARG A 355 -6.46 15.15 19.67
N ILE A 356 -7.08 14.46 20.62
CA ILE A 356 -6.50 13.31 21.33
C ILE A 356 -7.30 12.10 20.85
N ASP A 357 -8.62 12.18 21.01
CA ASP A 357 -9.59 11.22 20.51
C ASP A 357 -10.38 11.80 19.31
N PRO A 358 -11.01 10.94 18.47
CA PRO A 358 -11.82 11.41 17.35
C PRO A 358 -13.12 12.06 17.82
N PHE A 359 -13.32 13.34 17.48
CA PHE A 359 -14.55 14.08 17.76
C PHE A 359 -15.62 13.85 16.69
N VAL A 360 -15.19 13.77 15.44
CA VAL A 360 -16.06 13.53 14.29
C VAL A 360 -15.44 12.43 13.45
N ARG A 361 -16.23 11.44 13.07
CA ARG A 361 -15.87 10.41 12.09
C ARG A 361 -16.95 10.33 11.04
N THR A 362 -16.62 10.59 9.79
CA THR A 362 -17.59 10.58 8.68
C THR A 362 -17.03 9.88 7.45
N PHE A 363 -17.91 9.29 6.63
CA PHE A 363 -17.51 8.73 5.35
C PHE A 363 -17.37 9.84 4.30
N LEU A 364 -16.32 9.75 3.49
CA LEU A 364 -16.13 10.65 2.36
C LEU A 364 -17.00 10.20 1.19
N LYS A 365 -17.70 11.16 0.58
CA LYS A 365 -18.47 10.92 -0.63
C LYS A 365 -17.63 11.24 -1.84
N ARG A 366 -17.67 10.37 -2.84
CA ARG A 366 -16.97 10.62 -4.10
C ARG A 366 -17.72 11.66 -4.92
N SER A 367 -17.01 12.71 -5.32
CA SER A 367 -17.44 13.75 -6.26
C SER A 367 -16.40 13.88 -7.37
N GLY A 368 -16.65 13.23 -8.51
CA GLY A 368 -15.69 13.13 -9.62
C GLY A 368 -14.43 12.33 -9.25
N ASN A 369 -13.27 12.98 -9.28
CA ASN A 369 -11.96 12.41 -8.89
C ASN A 369 -11.57 12.73 -7.43
N ARG A 370 -12.46 13.37 -6.66
CA ARG A 370 -12.18 13.73 -5.27
C ARG A 370 -13.15 13.04 -4.33
N TYR A 371 -12.66 12.74 -3.15
CA TYR A 371 -13.44 12.35 -2.00
C TYR A 371 -13.66 13.58 -1.15
N SER A 372 -14.92 14.00 -0.96
CA SER A 372 -15.24 15.17 -0.15
C SER A 372 -16.34 14.91 0.87
N THR A 373 -16.33 15.71 1.92
CA THR A 373 -17.39 15.76 2.92
C THR A 373 -17.49 17.16 3.49
N GLN A 374 -18.69 17.52 3.94
CA GLN A 374 -18.95 18.77 4.63
C GLN A 374 -19.48 18.44 6.01
N PHE A 375 -18.92 19.08 7.03
CA PHE A 375 -19.35 18.90 8.41
C PHE A 375 -19.08 20.13 9.25
N THR A 376 -19.76 20.24 10.39
CA THR A 376 -19.61 21.34 11.33
C THR A 376 -18.55 21.00 12.37
N LEU A 377 -17.65 21.96 12.64
CA LEU A 377 -16.63 21.80 13.67
C LEU A 377 -17.24 21.73 15.08
N PRO A 378 -16.61 21.01 16.02
CA PRO A 378 -17.09 20.94 17.39
C PRO A 378 -16.97 22.29 18.12
N ASP A 379 -17.71 22.43 19.21
CA ASP A 379 -17.66 23.62 20.09
C ASP A 379 -16.39 23.68 20.95
N VAL A 380 -15.66 22.57 21.02
CA VAL A 380 -14.37 22.52 21.73
C VAL A 380 -13.28 23.12 20.83
N TYR A 381 -12.63 24.17 21.31
CA TYR A 381 -11.50 24.80 20.64
C TYR A 381 -10.17 24.08 20.90
N GLY A 382 -9.18 24.36 20.07
CA GLY A 382 -7.83 23.80 20.18
C GLY A 382 -7.22 23.48 18.81
N VAL A 383 -6.14 22.72 18.85
CA VAL A 383 -5.49 22.19 17.65
C VAL A 383 -6.11 20.84 17.33
N PHE A 384 -6.60 20.69 16.10
CA PHE A 384 -7.17 19.46 15.58
C PHE A 384 -6.40 18.97 14.36
N GLN A 385 -6.67 17.74 13.94
CA GLN A 385 -6.12 17.14 12.75
C GLN A 385 -7.25 16.50 11.95
N PHE A 386 -7.29 16.79 10.66
CA PHE A 386 -7.95 15.93 9.68
C PHE A 386 -7.07 14.71 9.49
N LYS A 387 -7.57 13.54 9.85
CA LYS A 387 -6.85 12.27 9.73
C LYS A 387 -7.62 11.34 8.80
N ILE A 388 -6.91 10.82 7.81
CA ILE A 388 -7.38 9.75 6.93
C ILE A 388 -6.43 8.59 7.10
N ASP A 389 -7.00 7.49 7.56
CA ASP A 389 -6.31 6.23 7.80
C ASP A 389 -7.05 5.14 7.02
N TYR A 390 -6.52 4.80 5.84
CA TYR A 390 -7.09 3.77 4.97
C TYR A 390 -6.22 2.52 5.00
N ASN A 391 -6.59 1.60 5.89
CA ASN A 391 -5.96 0.29 6.02
C ASN A 391 -6.93 -0.80 5.52
N ARG A 392 -6.60 -1.44 4.39
CA ARG A 392 -7.37 -2.55 3.81
C ARG A 392 -6.41 -3.64 3.34
N LEU A 393 -6.78 -4.89 3.59
CA LEU A 393 -6.00 -6.06 3.21
C LEU A 393 -5.69 -6.03 1.70
N GLY A 394 -4.42 -6.21 1.36
CA GLY A 394 -3.91 -6.21 -0.01
C GLY A 394 -3.66 -4.83 -0.62
N TYR A 395 -4.17 -3.75 -0.02
CA TYR A 395 -3.89 -2.38 -0.45
C TYR A 395 -2.77 -1.73 0.36
N THR A 396 -2.09 -0.76 -0.24
CA THR A 396 -1.16 0.13 0.48
C THR A 396 -1.88 0.84 1.62
N HIS A 397 -1.27 0.88 2.79
CA HIS A 397 -1.76 1.64 3.93
C HIS A 397 -1.59 3.13 3.65
N LEU A 398 -2.70 3.86 3.57
CA LEU A 398 -2.68 5.31 3.37
C LEU A 398 -2.87 6.01 4.71
N TYR A 399 -1.94 6.90 5.02
CA TYR A 399 -2.01 7.75 6.18
C TYR A 399 -1.79 9.21 5.75
N SER A 400 -2.78 10.06 5.97
CA SER A 400 -2.69 11.49 5.68
C SER A 400 -3.25 12.28 6.85
N THR A 401 -2.46 13.24 7.34
CA THR A 401 -2.85 14.10 8.46
C THR A 401 -2.61 15.56 8.12
N THR A 402 -3.63 16.40 8.28
CA THR A 402 -3.53 17.84 8.12
C THR A 402 -3.95 18.54 9.40
N GLN A 403 -3.01 19.24 10.02
CA GLN A 403 -3.25 19.96 11.27
C GLN A 403 -3.94 21.29 11.01
N VAL A 404 -4.96 21.60 11.82
CA VAL A 404 -5.70 22.87 11.77
C VAL A 404 -5.96 23.42 13.17
N SER A 405 -6.04 24.74 13.28
CA SER A 405 -6.36 25.41 14.54
C SER A 405 -7.82 25.87 14.53
N VAL A 406 -8.56 25.46 15.56
CA VAL A 406 -9.94 25.90 15.81
C VAL A 406 -9.90 26.86 16.99
N ARG A 407 -10.14 28.15 16.73
CA ARG A 407 -10.16 29.21 17.74
C ARG A 407 -11.59 29.45 18.24
N PRO A 408 -11.76 29.92 19.49
CA PRO A 408 -13.04 30.44 19.93
C PRO A 408 -13.45 31.70 19.16
N LEU A 409 -14.70 32.12 19.36
CA LEU A 409 -15.23 33.36 18.81
C LEU A 409 -14.45 34.58 19.34
N GLN A 410 -14.16 35.53 18.46
CA GLN A 410 -13.62 36.83 18.85
C GLN A 410 -14.72 37.69 19.48
N HIS A 411 -14.33 38.69 20.27
CA HIS A 411 -15.26 39.60 20.94
C HIS A 411 -16.21 40.34 19.97
N THR A 412 -15.83 40.50 18.70
CA THR A 412 -16.65 41.11 17.64
C THR A 412 -17.66 40.16 16.99
N GLN A 413 -17.52 38.85 17.20
CA GLN A 413 -18.29 37.80 16.54
C GLN A 413 -19.46 37.30 17.38
N TYR A 414 -19.58 37.73 18.63
CA TYR A 414 -20.75 37.41 19.46
C TYR A 414 -22.00 38.10 18.91
N GLU A 415 -23.14 37.44 19.08
CA GLU A 415 -24.45 38.00 18.75
C GLU A 415 -24.68 39.30 19.54
N ARG A 416 -25.15 40.34 18.84
CA ARG A 416 -25.45 41.64 19.43
C ARG A 416 -26.91 41.97 19.19
N PHE A 417 -27.47 42.80 20.07
CA PHE A 417 -28.88 43.22 20.03
C PHE A 417 -29.86 42.07 20.22
N ILE A 418 -29.59 41.25 21.23
CA ILE A 418 -30.38 40.05 21.55
C ILE A 418 -31.77 40.49 22.05
N PRO A 419 -32.88 39.95 21.52
CA PRO A 419 -34.23 40.36 21.92
C PRO A 419 -34.52 40.20 23.42
N SER A 420 -33.96 39.17 24.04
CA SER A 420 -34.07 38.94 25.50
C SER A 420 -33.45 40.07 26.32
N ALA A 421 -32.49 40.80 25.76
CA ALA A 421 -31.78 41.90 26.43
C ALA A 421 -32.40 43.29 26.19
N TYR A 422 -33.52 43.40 25.46
CA TYR A 422 -34.19 44.69 25.23
C TYR A 422 -34.50 45.50 26.49
N PRO A 423 -34.93 44.92 27.63
CA PRO A 423 -35.15 45.68 28.86
C PRO A 423 -33.90 46.42 29.35
N TYR A 424 -32.72 45.81 29.24
CA TYR A 424 -31.45 46.43 29.66
C TYR A 424 -31.03 47.55 28.72
N TYR A 425 -31.22 47.36 27.41
CA TYR A 425 -30.96 48.39 26.41
C TYR A 425 -31.87 49.60 26.63
N ALA A 426 -33.17 49.38 26.81
CA ALA A 426 -34.14 50.44 27.09
C ALA A 426 -33.86 51.17 28.42
N SER A 427 -33.51 50.44 29.48
CA SER A 427 -33.15 51.04 30.77
C SER A 427 -31.97 52.00 30.66
N SER A 428 -30.91 51.60 29.96
CA SER A 428 -29.72 52.43 29.76
C SER A 428 -30.05 53.74 29.04
N PHE A 429 -30.81 53.67 27.94
CA PHE A 429 -31.23 54.88 27.22
C PHE A 429 -32.23 55.74 28.01
N SER A 430 -33.10 55.11 28.80
CA SER A 430 -34.03 55.82 29.69
C SER A 430 -33.28 56.62 30.76
N MET A 431 -32.23 56.05 31.37
CA MET A 431 -31.39 56.77 32.33
C MET A 431 -30.65 57.95 31.68
N MET A 432 -30.11 57.77 30.48
CA MET A 432 -29.44 58.86 29.74
C MET A 432 -30.41 60.02 29.45
N LEU A 433 -31.62 59.71 29.00
CA LEU A 433 -32.67 60.70 28.75
C LEU A 433 -33.13 61.36 30.05
N GLY A 434 -33.25 60.60 31.13
CA GLY A 434 -33.58 61.10 32.46
C GLY A 434 -32.56 62.10 32.99
N VAL A 435 -31.26 61.79 32.89
CA VAL A 435 -30.18 62.70 33.31
C VAL A 435 -30.17 63.96 32.45
N PHE A 436 -30.40 63.84 31.14
CA PHE A 436 -30.48 65.00 30.25
C PHE A 436 -31.63 65.94 30.62
N LEU A 437 -32.84 65.40 30.82
CA LEU A 437 -34.00 66.18 31.26
C LEU A 437 -33.81 66.76 32.66
N PHE A 438 -33.25 65.97 33.59
CA PHE A 438 -32.94 66.43 34.94
C PHE A 438 -31.98 67.62 34.91
N SER A 439 -30.91 67.55 34.11
CA SER A 439 -29.95 68.64 33.96
C SER A 439 -30.61 69.94 33.47
N LEU A 440 -31.48 69.85 32.45
CA LEU A 440 -32.21 71.01 31.93
C LEU A 440 -33.15 71.62 32.97
N VAL A 441 -33.92 70.78 33.67
CA VAL A 441 -34.86 71.25 34.69
C VAL A 441 -34.11 71.82 35.88
N PHE A 442 -33.07 71.15 36.36
CA PHE A 442 -32.29 71.55 37.53
C PHE A 442 -31.56 72.88 37.31
N LEU A 443 -30.94 73.09 36.14
CA LEU A 443 -30.23 74.33 35.82
C LEU A 443 -31.16 75.53 35.57
N HIS A 444 -32.35 75.29 35.02
CA HIS A 444 -33.33 76.34 34.71
C HIS A 444 -34.49 76.39 35.71
N TYR A 445 -34.33 75.76 36.87
CA TYR A 445 -35.33 75.79 37.92
C TYR A 445 -35.37 77.18 38.57
N ARG A 446 -36.51 77.86 38.45
CA ARG A 446 -36.77 79.08 39.19
C ARG A 446 -37.50 78.72 40.48
N GLU A 447 -36.86 78.96 41.62
CA GLU A 447 -37.51 78.80 42.92
C GLU A 447 -38.76 79.69 43.02
N LYS A 448 -39.82 79.13 43.59
CA LYS A 448 -41.03 79.89 43.90
C LYS A 448 -40.71 80.74 45.13
N GLU A 449 -40.76 82.06 45.00
CA GLU A 449 -40.68 82.96 46.16
C GLU A 449 -41.74 82.56 47.19
N LYS A 450 -41.30 82.33 48.43
CA LYS A 450 -42.21 82.10 49.55
C LYS A 450 -43.07 83.34 49.72
N SER A 451 -44.36 83.23 49.38
CA SER A 451 -45.37 84.16 49.86
C SER A 451 -45.48 83.98 51.38
N GLU A 452 -45.13 85.03 52.13
CA GLU A 452 -45.23 85.13 53.60
C GLU A 452 -46.60 84.73 54.15
#